data_AF-A0AA92ULB3-F1
#
_entry.id   AF-A0AA92ULB3-F1
#
_cell.length_a   1.000
_cell.length_b   1.000
_cell.length_c   1.000
_cell.angle_alpha   90.00
_cell.angle_beta   90.00
_cell.angle_gamma   90.00
#
_symmetry.space_group_name_H-M   'P 1'
#
loop_
_entity.id
_entity.type
_entity.pdbx_description
1 polymer ?
#
loop_
_entity_poly.entity_id
_entity_poly.type
_entity_poly.pdbx_seq_one_letter_code
_entity_poly.pdbx_strand_id
1 'polypeptide(L)'
;MTYPAGKNEADVVKAFTAEQLNSGEVAYLLNGSKSEGELAWYQKLGTDAYPVLVAEEGNTVYNGTFNYCDGTASSYSNSSSDSELIHVASATITSPEFDSAKHIYHMGCRNEGCTLHKYFADADGTLEAKAEDGKFYVKDLILTDDASLAINTQAKFTVKDLQYSRQLTEGQTGYVTLCLPFDIKAADVAGAEKCYPVGDMMIHMPTNDASVLKFVLMLDEQTVIKAGTPMIVKLGAEGTAQKLVATAQNVEYNANFFANPAAKSLTLRDWDGKSGMMPICHDLASATIGGVYTATTLGTGSYSLREGGKFGVHEGELSPYRVYLNIQTSQSAPSRAMMFSIGMPDDSSTTGIRIINMADGMQTGSSVKSAAIYTLEGQRVNGTPGKGIYIKNGKKFIVK
;
A
#
# COMPACT_ATOMS: atom_id res chain seq x y z
N MET A 1 55.23 -47.00 -14.92
CA MET A 1 55.52 -46.42 -13.59
C MET A 1 56.11 -47.52 -12.73
N THR A 2 57.32 -47.33 -12.21
CA THR A 2 57.95 -48.26 -11.25
C THR A 2 57.71 -47.71 -9.85
N TYR A 3 57.25 -48.55 -8.92
CA TYR A 3 57.07 -48.17 -7.53
C TYR A 3 58.41 -47.69 -6.93
N PRO A 4 58.47 -46.50 -6.31
CA PRO A 4 59.66 -46.12 -5.55
C PRO A 4 59.78 -47.04 -4.34
N ALA A 5 60.89 -47.76 -4.26
CA ALA A 5 61.15 -48.71 -3.17
C ALA A 5 61.12 -47.99 -1.81
N GLY A 6 60.31 -48.49 -0.88
CA GLY A 6 60.25 -48.01 0.51
C GLY A 6 59.01 -47.19 0.89
N LYS A 7 58.01 -47.02 0.02
CA LYS A 7 56.72 -46.39 0.38
C LYS A 7 55.62 -47.44 0.54
N ASN A 8 54.84 -47.33 1.62
CA ASN A 8 53.70 -48.20 1.88
C ASN A 8 52.60 -47.90 0.85
N GLU A 9 51.93 -48.92 0.32
CA GLU A 9 50.99 -48.78 -0.80
C GLU A 9 49.81 -47.84 -0.45
N ALA A 10 49.39 -47.86 0.81
CA ALA A 10 48.37 -46.95 1.36
C ALA A 10 48.80 -45.47 1.45
N ASP A 11 50.10 -45.18 1.48
CA ASP A 11 50.63 -43.80 1.50
C ASP A 11 50.73 -43.20 0.09
N VAL A 12 50.52 -44.02 -0.95
CA VAL A 12 50.62 -43.63 -2.37
C VAL A 12 49.24 -43.59 -3.04
N VAL A 13 48.27 -44.37 -2.55
CA VAL A 13 46.89 -44.38 -3.06
C VAL A 13 46.10 -43.21 -2.45
N LYS A 14 46.00 -42.10 -3.18
CA LYS A 14 45.05 -41.03 -2.86
C LYS A 14 43.67 -41.44 -3.38
N ALA A 15 42.74 -41.74 -2.48
CA ALA A 15 41.34 -41.91 -2.85
C ALA A 15 40.72 -40.53 -3.16
N PHE A 16 40.14 -40.38 -4.36
CA PHE A 16 39.37 -39.20 -4.73
C PHE A 16 37.91 -39.40 -4.36
N THR A 17 37.24 -38.34 -3.89
CA THR A 17 35.79 -38.40 -3.67
C THR A 17 35.04 -38.38 -5.00
N ALA A 18 33.78 -38.82 -4.99
CA ALA A 18 32.93 -38.74 -6.18
C ALA A 18 32.79 -37.30 -6.71
N GLU A 19 32.77 -36.30 -5.81
CA GLU A 19 32.74 -34.88 -6.19
C GLU A 19 34.01 -34.45 -6.92
N GLN A 20 35.19 -34.86 -6.45
CA GLN A 20 36.46 -34.55 -7.12
C GLN A 20 36.59 -35.24 -8.47
N LEU A 21 36.07 -36.46 -8.60
CA LEU A 21 36.06 -37.20 -9.86
C LEU A 21 35.10 -36.57 -10.88
N ASN A 22 33.93 -36.10 -10.44
CA ASN A 22 32.94 -35.45 -11.32
C ASN A 22 33.30 -34.00 -11.66
N SER A 23 34.12 -33.33 -10.84
CA SER A 23 34.43 -31.92 -11.04
C SER A 23 35.43 -31.66 -12.16
N GLY A 24 36.23 -32.65 -12.58
CA GLY A 24 37.36 -32.45 -13.49
C GLY A 24 38.70 -32.21 -12.79
N GLU A 25 38.69 -32.08 -11.45
CA GLU A 25 39.91 -31.91 -10.64
C GLU A 25 40.92 -33.01 -10.91
N VAL A 26 40.46 -34.26 -10.95
CA VAL A 26 41.34 -35.41 -11.13
C VAL A 26 41.96 -35.44 -12.52
N ALA A 27 41.20 -35.12 -13.58
CA ALA A 27 41.73 -35.05 -14.95
C ALA A 27 42.84 -33.98 -15.06
N TYR A 28 42.59 -32.80 -14.50
CA TYR A 28 43.57 -31.71 -14.50
C TYR A 28 44.84 -32.06 -13.70
N LEU A 29 44.69 -32.66 -12.52
CA LEU A 29 45.82 -33.09 -11.69
C LEU A 29 46.65 -34.19 -12.37
N LEU A 30 46.01 -35.13 -13.08
CA LEU A 30 46.69 -36.20 -13.81
C LEU A 30 47.54 -35.68 -14.99
N ASN A 31 47.17 -34.53 -15.57
CA ASN A 31 47.99 -33.82 -16.56
C ASN A 31 49.07 -32.93 -15.93
N GLY A 32 49.32 -33.05 -14.63
CA GLY A 32 50.32 -32.24 -13.93
C GLY A 32 49.91 -30.78 -13.77
N SER A 33 48.60 -30.54 -13.60
CA SER A 33 48.01 -29.20 -13.47
C SER A 33 48.26 -28.32 -14.70
N LYS A 34 47.95 -28.86 -15.88
CA LYS A 34 48.08 -28.18 -17.17
C LYS A 34 46.88 -28.50 -18.05
N SER A 35 46.50 -27.53 -18.87
CA SER A 35 45.42 -27.64 -19.86
C SER A 35 45.91 -27.46 -21.29
N GLU A 36 47.23 -27.37 -21.48
CA GLU A 36 47.89 -27.07 -22.76
C GLU A 36 49.10 -27.99 -22.97
N GLY A 37 49.45 -28.21 -24.25
CA GLY A 37 50.54 -29.09 -24.65
C GLY A 37 50.11 -30.55 -24.84
N GLU A 38 51.02 -31.49 -24.62
CA GLU A 38 50.73 -32.92 -24.70
C GLU A 38 49.97 -33.38 -23.44
N LEU A 39 48.65 -33.52 -23.57
CA LEU A 39 47.76 -34.01 -22.50
C LEU A 39 47.47 -35.50 -22.70
N ALA A 40 47.47 -36.25 -21.59
CA ALA A 40 47.18 -37.68 -21.60
C ALA A 40 45.77 -38.01 -21.08
N TRP A 41 45.19 -37.11 -20.28
CA TRP A 41 43.90 -37.31 -19.62
C TRP A 41 42.89 -36.23 -20.01
N TYR A 42 41.66 -36.64 -20.26
CA TYR A 42 40.55 -35.79 -20.68
C TYR A 42 39.30 -36.16 -19.91
N GLN A 43 38.32 -35.28 -19.82
CA GLN A 43 37.04 -35.59 -19.19
C GLN A 43 35.97 -34.62 -19.65
N LYS A 44 34.87 -35.14 -20.21
CA LYS A 44 33.69 -34.35 -20.53
C LYS A 44 32.82 -34.18 -19.28
N LEU A 45 32.89 -33.01 -18.66
CA LEU A 45 32.19 -32.71 -17.42
C LEU A 45 30.67 -32.81 -17.60
N GLY A 46 30.00 -33.44 -16.65
CA GLY A 46 28.56 -33.74 -16.69
C GLY A 46 28.17 -34.96 -17.54
N THR A 47 29.12 -35.59 -18.24
CA THR A 47 28.90 -36.85 -19.00
C THR A 47 29.78 -37.97 -18.47
N ASP A 48 31.09 -37.71 -18.36
CA ASP A 48 32.08 -38.70 -17.94
C ASP A 48 32.19 -38.73 -16.42
N ALA A 49 32.00 -39.91 -15.82
CA ALA A 49 32.18 -40.11 -14.38
C ALA A 49 33.65 -40.09 -13.93
N TYR A 50 34.60 -40.29 -14.86
CA TYR A 50 36.03 -40.41 -14.59
C TYR A 50 36.87 -39.88 -15.79
N PRO A 51 38.15 -39.52 -15.57
CA PRO A 51 39.06 -39.16 -16.66
C PRO A 51 39.30 -40.31 -17.65
N VAL A 52 39.41 -39.97 -18.94
CA VAL A 52 39.63 -40.88 -20.07
C VAL A 52 40.93 -40.55 -20.81
N LEU A 53 41.47 -41.52 -21.55
CA LEU A 53 42.72 -41.39 -22.32
C LEU A 53 42.50 -40.96 -23.79
N VAL A 54 41.27 -40.60 -24.15
CA VAL A 54 40.88 -40.27 -25.52
C VAL A 54 40.51 -38.79 -25.59
N ALA A 55 41.21 -38.05 -26.47
CA ALA A 55 40.87 -36.67 -26.78
C ALA A 55 39.64 -36.64 -27.68
N GLU A 56 38.64 -35.84 -27.31
CA GLU A 56 37.43 -35.60 -28.08
C GLU A 56 37.13 -34.10 -28.11
N GLU A 57 36.27 -33.67 -29.02
CA GLU A 57 35.86 -32.26 -29.08
C GLU A 57 35.15 -31.85 -27.77
N GLY A 58 35.72 -30.86 -27.07
CA GLY A 58 35.15 -30.30 -25.85
C GLY A 58 35.30 -31.16 -24.60
N ASN A 59 36.33 -32.02 -24.50
CA ASN A 59 36.63 -32.80 -23.29
C ASN A 59 37.96 -32.45 -22.60
N THR A 60 38.72 -31.47 -23.11
CA THR A 60 39.88 -30.92 -22.40
C THR A 60 39.40 -30.21 -21.14
N VAL A 61 40.03 -30.48 -19.99
CA VAL A 61 39.69 -29.81 -18.73
C VAL A 61 40.63 -28.65 -18.49
N TYR A 62 40.06 -27.47 -18.27
CA TYR A 62 40.76 -26.23 -17.95
C TYR A 62 40.54 -25.89 -16.48
N ASN A 63 41.59 -25.52 -15.75
CA ASN A 63 41.48 -24.95 -14.42
C ASN A 63 41.33 -23.43 -14.51
N GLY A 64 40.20 -22.97 -14.03
CA GLY A 64 39.88 -21.58 -13.84
C GLY A 64 40.33 -21.06 -12.49
N THR A 65 41.21 -20.05 -12.47
CA THR A 65 41.55 -19.36 -11.21
C THR A 65 40.59 -18.17 -11.05
N PHE A 66 39.44 -18.42 -10.43
CA PHE A 66 38.41 -17.39 -10.21
C PHE A 66 38.03 -17.34 -8.75
N ASN A 67 37.82 -16.13 -8.23
CA ASN A 67 36.99 -16.00 -7.03
C ASN A 67 35.55 -15.98 -7.51
N TYR A 68 34.85 -17.08 -7.33
CA TYR A 68 33.40 -17.07 -7.41
C TYR A 68 32.82 -16.08 -6.39
N CYS A 69 31.63 -15.55 -6.66
CA CYS A 69 30.91 -14.71 -5.70
C CYS A 69 30.59 -15.46 -4.39
N ASP A 70 30.68 -16.80 -4.36
CA ASP A 70 30.51 -17.65 -3.17
C ASP A 70 31.82 -17.93 -2.40
N GLY A 71 32.96 -17.39 -2.85
CA GLY A 71 34.27 -17.56 -2.22
C GLY A 71 35.03 -18.83 -2.61
N THR A 72 34.53 -19.64 -3.56
CA THR A 72 35.33 -20.72 -4.14
C THR A 72 36.43 -20.15 -5.03
N ALA A 73 37.65 -20.69 -4.89
CA ALA A 73 38.89 -20.11 -5.43
C ALA A 73 39.34 -20.73 -6.78
N SER A 74 38.69 -21.79 -7.21
CA SER A 74 38.99 -22.46 -8.48
C SER A 74 37.88 -23.40 -8.91
N SER A 75 37.64 -23.49 -10.21
CA SER A 75 36.79 -24.51 -10.81
C SER A 75 37.42 -25.10 -12.06
N TYR A 76 36.83 -26.18 -12.55
CA TYR A 76 37.25 -26.86 -13.76
C TYR A 76 36.12 -26.78 -14.80
N SER A 77 36.48 -26.54 -16.05
CA SER A 77 35.51 -26.46 -17.16
C SER A 77 36.06 -27.14 -18.42
N ASN A 78 35.21 -27.42 -19.40
CA ASN A 78 35.64 -27.86 -20.72
C ASN A 78 35.88 -26.70 -21.72
N SER A 79 35.98 -25.47 -21.23
CA SER A 79 36.15 -24.29 -22.05
C SER A 79 37.45 -23.56 -21.73
N SER A 80 38.16 -23.14 -22.77
CA SER A 80 39.31 -22.25 -22.69
C SER A 80 38.93 -20.77 -22.71
N SER A 81 37.63 -20.44 -22.80
CA SER A 81 37.17 -19.07 -22.89
C SER A 81 37.29 -18.40 -21.53
N ASP A 82 38.11 -17.36 -21.45
CA ASP A 82 38.14 -16.43 -20.32
C ASP A 82 36.73 -15.95 -19.94
N SER A 83 35.77 -15.82 -20.85
CA SER A 83 34.40 -15.40 -20.48
C SER A 83 33.52 -16.51 -19.90
N GLU A 84 33.83 -17.79 -20.16
CA GLU A 84 33.13 -18.95 -19.56
C GLU A 84 33.85 -19.47 -18.32
N LEU A 85 35.13 -19.14 -18.20
CA LEU A 85 35.97 -19.38 -17.06
C LEU A 85 35.78 -18.26 -16.01
N ILE A 86 35.84 -16.97 -16.39
CA ILE A 86 35.78 -15.83 -15.46
C ILE A 86 34.34 -15.54 -14.98
N HIS A 87 33.97 -16.08 -13.80
CA HIS A 87 33.15 -15.29 -12.89
C HIS A 87 34.02 -14.15 -12.36
N VAL A 88 33.84 -12.94 -12.91
CA VAL A 88 34.65 -11.78 -12.54
C VAL A 88 34.39 -11.50 -11.07
N ALA A 89 35.36 -11.84 -10.22
CA ALA A 89 35.45 -11.53 -8.80
C ALA A 89 35.30 -10.03 -8.42
N SER A 90 35.13 -9.15 -9.42
CA SER A 90 34.91 -7.71 -9.28
C SER A 90 33.45 -7.29 -9.54
N ALA A 91 32.51 -8.23 -9.70
CA ALA A 91 31.12 -7.95 -10.04
C ALA A 91 30.13 -8.10 -8.85
N THR A 92 30.63 -8.14 -7.61
CA THR A 92 29.77 -8.15 -6.43
C THR A 92 29.44 -6.71 -6.02
N ILE A 93 28.22 -6.31 -6.30
CA ILE A 93 27.64 -5.06 -5.82
C ILE A 93 27.40 -5.23 -4.32
N THR A 94 28.09 -4.46 -3.48
CA THR A 94 28.01 -4.55 -2.02
C THR A 94 26.93 -3.64 -1.41
N SER A 95 26.32 -2.78 -2.22
CA SER A 95 25.26 -1.85 -1.83
C SER A 95 24.22 -1.79 -2.95
N PRO A 96 22.91 -1.79 -2.68
CA PRO A 96 21.88 -1.87 -3.71
C PRO A 96 22.04 -0.81 -4.83
N GLU A 97 22.09 -1.26 -6.08
CA GLU A 97 22.10 -0.41 -7.27
C GLU A 97 20.71 -0.42 -7.93
N PHE A 98 20.18 0.77 -8.26
CA PHE A 98 18.88 0.89 -8.89
C PHE A 98 18.95 0.58 -10.39
N ASP A 99 18.23 -0.45 -10.83
CA ASP A 99 17.99 -0.74 -12.23
C ASP A 99 16.78 0.08 -12.72
N SER A 100 17.05 1.14 -13.47
CA SER A 100 16.01 2.01 -14.02
C SER A 100 15.13 1.36 -15.10
N ALA A 101 15.61 0.32 -15.78
CA ALA A 101 14.85 -0.38 -16.82
C ALA A 101 13.85 -1.36 -16.19
N LYS A 102 14.24 -2.00 -15.08
CA LYS A 102 13.38 -2.92 -14.32
C LYS A 102 12.61 -2.26 -13.19
N HIS A 103 12.97 -1.03 -12.83
CA HIS A 103 12.47 -0.31 -11.67
C HIS A 103 12.60 -1.14 -10.38
N ILE A 104 13.79 -1.65 -10.09
CA ILE A 104 14.07 -2.43 -8.86
C ILE A 104 15.52 -2.22 -8.46
N TYR A 105 15.86 -2.43 -7.19
CA TYR A 105 17.26 -2.47 -6.77
C TYR A 105 17.80 -3.89 -6.88
N HIS A 106 19.10 -4.01 -7.10
CA HIS A 106 19.79 -5.30 -7.06
C HIS A 106 21.14 -5.17 -6.34
N MET A 107 21.57 -6.26 -5.72
CA MET A 107 22.83 -6.35 -4.97
C MET A 107 23.39 -7.78 -5.11
N GLY A 108 24.68 -7.93 -4.87
CA GLY A 108 25.39 -9.18 -5.01
C GLY A 108 25.93 -9.34 -6.43
N CYS A 109 25.80 -10.53 -7.03
CA CYS A 109 26.38 -10.78 -8.34
C CYS A 109 25.69 -9.97 -9.44
N ARG A 110 26.43 -9.34 -10.35
CA ARG A 110 25.83 -8.68 -11.54
C ARG A 110 25.15 -9.65 -12.52
N ASN A 111 25.54 -10.91 -12.53
CA ASN A 111 24.88 -11.91 -13.36
C ASN A 111 23.56 -12.33 -12.73
N GLU A 112 22.44 -11.97 -13.36
CA GLU A 112 21.08 -12.29 -12.88
C GLU A 112 20.79 -13.78 -12.78
N GLY A 113 21.50 -14.61 -13.54
CA GLY A 113 21.39 -16.08 -13.45
C GLY A 113 22.07 -16.66 -12.21
N CYS A 114 22.83 -15.86 -11.45
CA CYS A 114 23.50 -16.29 -10.23
C CYS A 114 22.53 -16.25 -9.04
N THR A 115 22.55 -17.28 -8.20
CA THR A 115 21.77 -17.32 -6.95
C THR A 115 22.13 -16.23 -5.94
N LEU A 116 23.29 -15.58 -6.13
CA LEU A 116 23.75 -14.45 -5.33
C LEU A 116 23.32 -13.09 -5.91
N HIS A 117 22.65 -13.07 -7.06
CA HIS A 117 21.95 -11.88 -7.53
C HIS A 117 20.63 -11.76 -6.79
N LYS A 118 20.49 -10.71 -5.99
CA LYS A 118 19.31 -10.47 -5.17
C LYS A 118 18.65 -9.17 -5.54
N TYR A 119 17.33 -9.17 -5.56
CA TYR A 119 16.51 -7.98 -5.81
C TYR A 119 16.02 -7.39 -4.49
N PHE A 120 15.92 -6.06 -4.46
CA PHE A 120 15.45 -5.31 -3.30
C PHE A 120 14.50 -4.21 -3.74
N ALA A 121 13.52 -3.93 -2.90
CA ALA A 121 12.53 -2.89 -3.13
C ALA A 121 12.95 -1.51 -2.60
N ASP A 122 14.05 -1.41 -1.85
CA ASP A 122 14.58 -0.20 -1.25
C ASP A 122 16.08 -0.02 -1.49
N ALA A 123 16.56 1.22 -1.39
CA ALA A 123 17.96 1.56 -1.58
C ALA A 123 18.87 1.06 -0.45
N ASP A 124 18.31 0.81 0.74
CA ASP A 124 19.05 0.30 1.90
C ASP A 124 19.20 -1.22 1.86
N GLY A 125 18.48 -1.92 0.97
CA GLY A 125 18.56 -3.36 0.80
C GLY A 125 17.94 -4.14 1.95
N THR A 126 17.01 -3.52 2.67
CA THR A 126 16.32 -4.13 3.81
C THR A 126 15.07 -4.89 3.38
N LEU A 127 14.48 -4.53 2.24
CA LEU A 127 13.24 -5.07 1.71
C LEU A 127 13.53 -5.98 0.52
N GLU A 128 13.86 -7.25 0.79
CA GLU A 128 14.14 -8.24 -0.26
C GLU A 128 12.91 -8.48 -1.13
N ALA A 129 13.12 -8.50 -2.45
CA ALA A 129 12.11 -8.76 -3.46
C ALA A 129 12.45 -10.04 -4.24
N LYS A 130 11.41 -10.78 -4.64
CA LYS A 130 11.53 -11.95 -5.50
C LYS A 130 11.06 -11.63 -6.91
N ALA A 131 11.87 -12.00 -7.89
CA ALA A 131 11.48 -11.96 -9.29
C ALA A 131 10.69 -13.23 -9.65
N GLU A 132 9.47 -13.06 -10.13
CA GLU A 132 8.59 -14.16 -10.57
C GLU A 132 7.71 -13.62 -11.72
N ASP A 133 7.56 -14.38 -12.81
CA ASP A 133 6.73 -14.01 -13.97
C ASP A 133 6.99 -12.59 -14.54
N GLY A 134 8.25 -12.15 -14.50
CA GLY A 134 8.66 -10.81 -14.97
C GLY A 134 8.21 -9.65 -14.07
N LYS A 135 7.76 -9.94 -12.84
CA LYS A 135 7.39 -8.97 -11.81
C LYS A 135 8.21 -9.19 -10.53
N PHE A 136 8.21 -8.18 -9.67
CA PHE A 136 8.88 -8.22 -8.37
C PHE A 136 7.86 -8.27 -7.24
N TYR A 137 8.12 -9.13 -6.26
CA TYR A 137 7.24 -9.35 -5.12
C TYR A 137 7.96 -9.17 -3.80
N VAL A 138 7.39 -8.33 -2.94
CA VAL A 138 7.77 -8.24 -1.54
C VAL A 138 6.76 -9.04 -0.74
N LYS A 139 7.24 -9.85 0.21
CA LYS A 139 6.36 -10.71 0.99
C LYS A 139 5.46 -9.91 1.92
N ASP A 140 6.07 -9.12 2.81
CA ASP A 140 5.39 -8.41 3.88
C ASP A 140 5.82 -6.93 3.85
N LEU A 141 4.87 -5.99 3.98
CA LEU A 141 5.16 -4.56 4.19
C LEU A 141 4.28 -4.00 5.30
N ILE A 142 4.88 -3.34 6.29
CA ILE A 142 4.18 -2.73 7.42
C ILE A 142 4.30 -1.21 7.35
N LEU A 143 3.15 -0.54 7.28
CA LEU A 143 3.01 0.90 7.34
C LEU A 143 2.58 1.31 8.75
N THR A 144 3.18 2.39 9.28
CA THR A 144 2.85 2.91 10.61
C THR A 144 2.82 4.44 10.60
N ASP A 145 2.29 5.04 11.65
CA ASP A 145 2.29 6.50 11.79
C ASP A 145 3.69 7.12 11.98
N ASP A 146 4.73 6.31 12.17
CA ASP A 146 6.10 6.78 12.26
C ASP A 146 6.66 7.08 10.87
N ALA A 147 6.82 8.37 10.56
CA ALA A 147 7.35 8.83 9.29
C ALA A 147 8.80 8.37 9.03
N SER A 148 9.57 8.00 10.06
CA SER A 148 10.94 7.48 9.90
C SER A 148 10.97 6.05 9.34
N LEU A 149 9.85 5.33 9.42
CA LEU A 149 9.68 3.98 8.87
C LEU A 149 9.05 3.99 7.46
N ALA A 150 8.81 5.18 6.90
CA ALA A 150 8.27 5.30 5.55
C ALA A 150 9.32 4.88 4.52
N ILE A 151 8.98 3.87 3.71
CA ILE A 151 9.84 3.42 2.62
C ILE A 151 9.55 4.28 1.41
N ASN A 152 10.40 5.25 1.08
CA ASN A 152 10.26 6.04 -0.14
C ASN A 152 11.21 5.51 -1.20
N THR A 153 10.67 4.77 -2.15
CA THR A 153 11.44 4.06 -3.18
C THR A 153 10.88 4.29 -4.56
N GLN A 154 11.79 4.35 -5.54
CA GLN A 154 11.42 4.42 -6.97
C GLN A 154 11.09 3.05 -7.55
N ALA A 155 11.30 1.97 -6.77
CA ALA A 155 11.04 0.62 -7.21
C ALA A 155 9.55 0.37 -7.48
N LYS A 156 9.27 -0.55 -8.41
CA LYS A 156 7.94 -1.05 -8.74
C LYS A 156 7.88 -2.53 -8.39
N PHE A 157 6.97 -2.87 -7.49
CA PHE A 157 6.80 -4.24 -7.00
C PHE A 157 5.38 -4.43 -6.49
N THR A 158 5.02 -5.68 -6.20
CA THR A 158 3.75 -6.04 -5.56
C THR A 158 4.02 -6.56 -4.16
N VAL A 159 3.37 -5.99 -3.16
CA VAL A 159 3.39 -6.51 -1.80
C VAL A 159 2.33 -7.61 -1.69
N LYS A 160 2.74 -8.82 -1.30
CA LYS A 160 1.81 -9.95 -1.13
C LYS A 160 0.89 -9.72 0.05
N ASP A 161 1.44 -9.33 1.19
CA ASP A 161 0.71 -9.03 2.42
C ASP A 161 1.11 -7.65 2.96
N LEU A 162 0.22 -6.65 2.76
CA LEU A 162 0.42 -5.29 3.22
C LEU A 162 -0.41 -5.05 4.48
N GLN A 163 0.19 -4.44 5.49
CA GLN A 163 -0.47 -4.07 6.73
C GLN A 163 -0.23 -2.60 7.05
N TYR A 164 -1.29 -1.89 7.42
CA TYR A 164 -1.19 -0.65 8.18
C TYR A 164 -1.49 -0.93 9.65
N SER A 165 -0.69 -0.37 10.55
CA SER A 165 -0.89 -0.47 12.00
C SER A 165 -0.67 0.87 12.70
N ARG A 166 -1.68 1.31 13.45
CA ARG A 166 -1.62 2.47 14.34
C ARG A 166 -1.78 2.02 15.79
N GLN A 167 -0.87 2.47 16.66
CA GLN A 167 -1.05 2.34 18.10
C GLN A 167 -2.13 3.32 18.57
N LEU A 168 -3.06 2.84 19.39
CA LEU A 168 -4.06 3.67 20.06
C LEU A 168 -3.59 3.93 21.49
N THR A 169 -3.92 5.10 22.03
CA THR A 169 -3.65 5.41 23.44
C THR A 169 -4.50 4.50 24.33
N GLU A 170 -3.99 4.13 25.50
CA GLU A 170 -4.75 3.34 26.47
C GLU A 170 -6.07 4.06 26.84
N GLY A 171 -7.19 3.34 26.78
CA GLY A 171 -8.52 3.90 27.01
C GLY A 171 -9.07 4.79 25.88
N GLN A 172 -8.38 4.88 24.73
CA GLN A 172 -8.87 5.68 23.60
C GLN A 172 -10.19 5.13 23.06
N THR A 173 -11.20 5.99 23.03
CA THR A 173 -12.55 5.68 22.53
C THR A 173 -13.03 6.76 21.54
N GLY A 174 -14.14 6.50 20.85
CA GLY A 174 -14.77 7.47 19.97
C GLY A 174 -14.34 7.33 18.51
N TYR A 175 -13.85 8.42 17.91
CA TYR A 175 -13.61 8.51 16.47
C TYR A 175 -12.19 8.92 16.15
N VAL A 176 -11.61 8.31 15.12
CA VAL A 176 -10.33 8.70 14.52
C VAL A 176 -10.46 8.88 13.02
N THR A 177 -9.49 9.52 12.38
CA THR A 177 -9.43 9.64 10.92
C THR A 177 -8.45 8.64 10.33
N LEU A 178 -8.74 8.19 9.11
CA LEU A 178 -7.84 7.32 8.35
C LEU A 178 -7.90 7.67 6.86
N CYS A 179 -6.76 7.64 6.18
CA CYS A 179 -6.69 7.65 4.73
C CYS A 179 -5.50 6.80 4.29
N LEU A 180 -5.73 5.74 3.52
CA LEU A 180 -4.72 4.76 3.15
C LEU A 180 -4.39 4.80 1.65
N PRO A 181 -3.15 4.45 1.25
CA PRO A 181 -2.74 4.40 -0.15
C PRO A 181 -3.17 3.12 -0.88
N PHE A 182 -4.02 2.30 -0.27
CA PHE A 182 -4.50 1.03 -0.82
C PHE A 182 -5.97 0.79 -0.48
N ASP A 183 -6.62 -0.06 -1.27
CA ASP A 183 -8.00 -0.47 -1.06
C ASP A 183 -8.12 -1.35 0.20
N ILE A 184 -9.16 -1.13 1.00
CA ILE A 184 -9.47 -1.95 2.17
C ILE A 184 -10.93 -2.40 2.15
N LYS A 185 -11.22 -3.49 2.85
CA LYS A 185 -12.59 -3.83 3.23
C LYS A 185 -12.86 -3.26 4.63
N ALA A 186 -13.97 -2.56 4.79
CA ALA A 186 -14.32 -1.94 6.07
C ALA A 186 -14.42 -2.95 7.22
N ALA A 187 -14.89 -4.17 6.93
CA ALA A 187 -15.01 -5.25 7.90
C ALA A 187 -13.65 -5.86 8.34
N ASP A 188 -12.59 -5.65 7.56
CA ASP A 188 -11.27 -6.25 7.81
C ASP A 188 -10.37 -5.31 8.63
N VAL A 189 -10.88 -4.15 9.06
CA VAL A 189 -10.15 -3.19 9.89
C VAL A 189 -10.29 -3.55 11.36
N ALA A 190 -9.32 -4.29 11.90
CA ALA A 190 -9.32 -4.66 13.31
C ALA A 190 -9.13 -3.41 14.20
N GLY A 191 -9.87 -3.37 15.31
CA GLY A 191 -9.95 -2.22 16.22
C GLY A 191 -11.00 -1.16 15.82
N ALA A 192 -11.59 -1.28 14.62
CA ALA A 192 -12.74 -0.49 14.23
C ALA A 192 -14.05 -1.22 14.56
N GLU A 193 -15.04 -0.49 15.07
CA GLU A 193 -16.44 -0.95 15.08
C GLU A 193 -17.06 -0.75 13.69
N LYS A 194 -16.83 0.42 13.09
CA LYS A 194 -17.26 0.78 11.74
C LYS A 194 -16.26 1.75 11.10
N CYS A 195 -16.10 1.63 9.78
CA CYS A 195 -15.34 2.56 8.96
C CYS A 195 -16.30 3.27 8.00
N TYR A 196 -16.25 4.60 8.01
CA TYR A 196 -17.17 5.45 7.27
C TYR A 196 -16.39 6.36 6.33
N PRO A 197 -16.33 6.05 5.01
CA PRO A 197 -15.79 6.99 4.05
C PRO A 197 -16.59 8.29 4.07
N VAL A 198 -15.90 9.41 3.86
CA VAL A 198 -16.57 10.72 3.84
C VAL A 198 -17.32 10.90 2.53
N GLY A 199 -18.60 11.24 2.63
CA GLY A 199 -19.48 11.44 1.50
C GLY A 199 -19.21 12.73 0.73
N ASP A 200 -20.13 13.10 -0.15
CA ASP A 200 -19.97 14.26 -1.04
C ASP A 200 -20.47 15.56 -0.42
N MET A 201 -21.16 15.51 0.72
CA MET A 201 -21.93 16.64 1.23
C MET A 201 -21.47 17.12 2.60
N MET A 202 -21.50 18.44 2.77
CA MET A 202 -21.34 19.11 4.04
C MET A 202 -22.49 20.10 4.24
N ILE A 203 -23.12 20.01 5.40
CA ILE A 203 -24.37 20.70 5.66
C ILE A 203 -24.15 21.77 6.71
N HIS A 204 -24.42 23.01 6.35
CA HIS A 204 -24.48 24.12 7.28
C HIS A 204 -25.85 24.16 7.96
N MET A 205 -25.85 24.19 9.28
CA MET A 205 -27.04 24.38 10.12
C MET A 205 -27.08 25.82 10.62
N PRO A 206 -27.99 26.65 10.09
CA PRO A 206 -28.18 28.00 10.58
C PRO A 206 -28.46 27.99 12.08
N THR A 207 -27.85 28.94 12.78
CA THR A 207 -27.99 29.11 14.23
C THR A 207 -28.43 30.52 14.53
N ASN A 208 -29.20 30.69 15.61
CA ASN A 208 -29.61 32.01 16.09
C ASN A 208 -28.42 32.81 16.65
N ASP A 209 -27.32 32.13 16.98
CA ASP A 209 -26.07 32.76 17.38
C ASP A 209 -25.25 33.16 16.16
N ALA A 210 -25.25 34.45 15.84
CA ALA A 210 -24.51 35.01 14.71
C ALA A 210 -22.99 34.84 14.83
N SER A 211 -22.45 34.51 16.01
CA SER A 211 -21.00 34.33 16.22
C SER A 211 -20.50 32.91 15.86
N VAL A 212 -21.40 31.96 15.61
CA VAL A 212 -21.06 30.54 15.38
C VAL A 212 -21.62 30.05 14.04
N LEU A 213 -20.85 29.22 13.34
CA LEU A 213 -21.27 28.41 12.19
C LEU A 213 -21.26 26.94 12.59
N LYS A 214 -22.32 26.19 12.28
CA LYS A 214 -22.40 24.76 12.57
C LYS A 214 -22.46 23.97 11.29
N PHE A 215 -21.54 23.03 11.12
CA PHE A 215 -21.48 22.17 9.96
C PHE A 215 -21.59 20.70 10.35
N VAL A 216 -22.17 19.92 9.46
CA VAL A 216 -22.27 18.47 9.57
C VAL A 216 -21.60 17.85 8.34
N LEU A 217 -20.54 17.09 8.57
CA LEU A 217 -19.87 16.33 7.53
C LEU A 217 -20.62 15.01 7.34
N MET A 218 -21.19 14.80 6.15
CA MET A 218 -21.96 13.60 5.86
C MET A 218 -21.02 12.43 5.54
N LEU A 219 -21.31 11.29 6.14
CA LEU A 219 -20.57 10.06 5.93
C LEU A 219 -21.39 9.07 5.11
N ASP A 220 -20.69 8.21 4.40
CA ASP A 220 -21.25 7.10 3.65
C ASP A 220 -20.93 5.76 4.34
N GLU A 221 -21.66 4.71 3.97
CA GLU A 221 -21.32 3.32 4.30
C GLU A 221 -20.93 2.56 3.03
N GLN A 222 -19.72 1.99 3.03
CA GLN A 222 -19.21 1.19 1.91
C GLN A 222 -18.49 -0.05 2.44
N THR A 223 -18.67 -1.18 1.78
CA THR A 223 -18.00 -2.44 2.15
C THR A 223 -16.52 -2.42 1.77
N VAL A 224 -16.20 -1.79 0.63
CA VAL A 224 -14.85 -1.61 0.11
C VAL A 224 -14.58 -0.12 0.03
N ILE A 225 -13.50 0.32 0.67
CA ILE A 225 -13.06 1.72 0.68
C ILE A 225 -11.81 1.81 -0.19
N LYS A 226 -11.86 2.68 -1.20
CA LYS A 226 -10.79 2.83 -2.18
C LYS A 226 -9.58 3.59 -1.62
N ALA A 227 -8.41 3.26 -2.13
CA ALA A 227 -7.18 4.01 -1.90
C ALA A 227 -7.43 5.52 -2.04
N GLY A 228 -6.91 6.31 -1.11
CA GLY A 228 -7.05 7.76 -1.10
C GLY A 228 -8.39 8.30 -0.63
N THR A 229 -9.32 7.44 -0.22
CA THR A 229 -10.61 7.89 0.34
C THR A 229 -10.42 8.30 1.81
N PRO A 230 -10.69 9.57 2.18
CA PRO A 230 -10.75 9.98 3.57
C PRO A 230 -11.90 9.25 4.30
N MET A 231 -11.64 8.71 5.48
CA MET A 231 -12.67 8.05 6.29
C MET A 231 -12.58 8.42 7.76
N ILE A 232 -13.73 8.35 8.43
CA ILE A 232 -13.86 8.39 9.87
C ILE A 232 -14.02 6.96 10.36
N VAL A 233 -13.21 6.57 11.33
CA VAL A 233 -13.25 5.24 11.95
C VAL A 233 -13.83 5.38 13.33
N LYS A 234 -14.94 4.70 13.59
CA LYS A 234 -15.49 4.52 14.93
C LYS A 234 -14.70 3.40 15.60
N LEU A 235 -14.04 3.72 16.69
CA LEU A 235 -13.27 2.74 17.46
C LEU A 235 -14.22 1.81 18.23
N GLY A 236 -13.80 0.55 18.41
CA GLY A 236 -14.50 -0.38 19.28
C GLY A 236 -14.55 0.07 20.74
N ALA A 237 -15.41 -0.58 21.54
CA ALA A 237 -15.48 -0.32 22.98
C ALA A 237 -14.12 -0.55 23.66
N GLU A 238 -13.89 0.18 24.76
CA GLU A 238 -12.65 0.15 25.53
C GLU A 238 -12.19 -1.29 25.80
N GLY A 239 -10.97 -1.63 25.37
CA GLY A 239 -10.37 -2.97 25.58
C GLY A 239 -10.48 -3.97 24.41
N THR A 240 -11.09 -3.61 23.28
CA THR A 240 -11.24 -4.54 22.13
C THR A 240 -10.00 -4.67 21.22
N ALA A 241 -9.16 -3.63 21.11
CA ALA A 241 -7.82 -3.70 20.51
C ALA A 241 -6.98 -2.47 20.90
N GLN A 242 -5.72 -2.65 21.28
CA GLN A 242 -4.75 -1.55 21.48
C GLN A 242 -4.24 -0.96 20.15
N LYS A 243 -4.66 -1.52 19.01
CA LYS A 243 -4.19 -1.16 17.68
C LYS A 243 -5.35 -1.07 16.70
N LEU A 244 -5.26 -0.10 15.80
CA LEU A 244 -6.04 -0.06 14.58
C LEU A 244 -5.20 -0.71 13.46
N VAL A 245 -5.71 -1.79 12.86
CA VAL A 245 -4.98 -2.57 11.87
C VAL A 245 -5.83 -2.75 10.62
N ALA A 246 -5.29 -2.41 9.46
CA ALA A 246 -5.89 -2.69 8.15
C ALA A 246 -4.93 -3.52 7.30
N THR A 247 -5.44 -4.52 6.60
CA THR A 247 -4.64 -5.41 5.74
C THR A 247 -5.16 -5.42 4.32
N ALA A 248 -4.25 -5.68 3.38
CA ALA A 248 -4.58 -5.88 1.98
C ALA A 248 -3.57 -6.85 1.36
N GLN A 249 -3.98 -7.51 0.26
CA GLN A 249 -3.15 -8.47 -0.44
C GLN A 249 -2.88 -8.02 -1.87
N ASN A 250 -1.70 -8.39 -2.37
CA ASN A 250 -1.27 -8.11 -3.74
C ASN A 250 -1.38 -6.63 -4.12
N VAL A 251 -0.87 -5.75 -3.26
CA VAL A 251 -0.91 -4.30 -3.45
C VAL A 251 0.26 -3.87 -4.33
N GLU A 252 -0.03 -3.15 -5.42
CA GLU A 252 1.01 -2.56 -6.26
C GLU A 252 1.66 -1.35 -5.56
N TYR A 253 2.97 -1.36 -5.51
CA TYR A 253 3.81 -0.27 -5.02
C TYR A 253 4.56 0.35 -6.19
N ASN A 254 4.64 1.69 -6.22
CA ASN A 254 5.44 2.45 -7.17
C ASN A 254 5.87 3.79 -6.55
N ALA A 255 6.65 4.59 -7.28
CA ALA A 255 7.16 5.89 -6.81
C ALA A 255 6.09 6.89 -6.33
N ASN A 256 4.83 6.73 -6.77
CA ASN A 256 3.71 7.59 -6.36
C ASN A 256 2.86 6.96 -5.24
N PHE A 257 3.27 5.85 -4.65
CA PHE A 257 2.49 5.17 -3.60
C PHE A 257 2.20 6.08 -2.40
N PHE A 258 3.15 6.96 -2.07
CA PHE A 258 3.00 7.98 -1.02
C PHE A 258 2.59 9.35 -1.53
N ALA A 259 2.16 9.48 -2.79
CA ALA A 259 1.59 10.73 -3.29
C ALA A 259 0.21 10.94 -2.67
N ASN A 260 0.04 12.04 -1.93
CA ASN A 260 -1.24 12.37 -1.29
C ASN A 260 -2.37 12.43 -2.34
N PRO A 261 -3.55 11.90 -2.04
CA PRO A 261 -4.68 11.95 -2.95
C PRO A 261 -5.14 13.40 -3.13
N ALA A 262 -5.68 13.70 -4.31
CA ALA A 262 -6.29 14.99 -4.57
C ALA A 262 -7.44 15.25 -3.58
N ALA A 263 -7.44 16.43 -2.95
CA ALA A 263 -8.52 16.79 -2.05
C ALA A 263 -9.85 16.85 -2.81
N LYS A 264 -10.87 16.21 -2.22
CA LYS A 264 -12.22 16.14 -2.75
C LYS A 264 -12.99 17.40 -2.36
N SER A 265 -13.60 18.08 -3.34
CA SER A 265 -14.54 19.17 -3.06
C SER A 265 -15.85 18.65 -2.50
N LEU A 266 -16.38 19.33 -1.49
CA LEU A 266 -17.66 19.00 -0.87
C LEU A 266 -18.77 19.90 -1.39
N THR A 267 -19.93 19.29 -1.62
CA THR A 267 -21.17 20.00 -1.92
C THR A 267 -21.69 20.65 -0.65
N LEU A 268 -21.78 21.98 -0.65
CA LEU A 268 -22.24 22.76 0.49
C LEU A 268 -23.74 23.05 0.39
N ARG A 269 -24.48 22.74 1.47
CA ARG A 269 -25.92 22.97 1.57
C ARG A 269 -26.30 23.57 2.91
N ASP A 270 -27.26 24.47 2.92
CA ASP A 270 -27.90 24.92 4.16
C ASP A 270 -29.06 24.00 4.52
N TRP A 271 -29.25 23.73 5.81
CA TRP A 271 -30.42 23.01 6.30
C TRP A 271 -30.90 23.59 7.63
N ASP A 272 -32.15 24.09 7.63
CA ASP A 272 -32.80 24.68 8.80
C ASP A 272 -33.31 23.64 9.82
N GLY A 273 -33.17 22.34 9.52
CA GLY A 273 -33.66 21.23 10.34
C GLY A 273 -35.18 21.08 10.37
N LYS A 274 -35.94 21.84 9.55
CA LYS A 274 -37.41 21.94 9.62
C LYS A 274 -38.11 21.79 8.27
N SER A 275 -37.64 22.47 7.23
CA SER A 275 -38.39 22.61 5.97
C SER A 275 -38.13 21.49 4.97
N GLY A 276 -37.18 20.58 5.26
CA GLY A 276 -36.73 19.54 4.32
C GLY A 276 -35.99 20.09 3.09
N MET A 277 -35.94 21.42 2.94
CA MET A 277 -35.25 22.09 1.85
C MET A 277 -33.75 22.19 2.15
N MET A 278 -32.94 21.95 1.13
CA MET A 278 -31.48 22.06 1.21
C MET A 278 -30.94 22.99 0.12
N PRO A 279 -31.08 24.32 0.28
CA PRO A 279 -30.53 25.28 -0.66
C PRO A 279 -28.99 25.31 -0.60
N ILE A 280 -28.38 26.02 -1.56
CA ILE A 280 -26.93 26.24 -1.60
C ILE A 280 -26.51 27.07 -0.38
N CYS A 281 -25.43 26.66 0.28
CA CYS A 281 -24.82 27.45 1.35
C CYS A 281 -24.08 28.66 0.76
N HIS A 282 -24.37 29.86 1.28
CA HIS A 282 -23.72 31.10 0.85
C HIS A 282 -22.66 31.64 1.83
N ASP A 283 -22.60 31.10 3.05
CA ASP A 283 -21.63 31.52 4.09
C ASP A 283 -20.20 31.02 3.79
N LEU A 284 -20.06 29.94 3.02
CA LEU A 284 -18.78 29.37 2.61
C LEU A 284 -18.59 29.46 1.10
N ALA A 285 -17.39 29.83 0.68
CA ALA A 285 -16.97 29.84 -0.72
C ALA A 285 -16.62 28.41 -1.20
N SER A 286 -15.97 27.62 -0.35
CA SER A 286 -15.63 26.22 -0.66
C SER A 286 -15.28 25.43 0.59
N ALA A 287 -15.47 24.10 0.52
CA ALA A 287 -14.88 23.15 1.46
C ALA A 287 -14.28 21.97 0.69
N THR A 288 -13.10 21.52 1.11
CA THR A 288 -12.42 20.36 0.53
C THR A 288 -11.89 19.45 1.61
N ILE A 289 -11.96 18.14 1.41
CA ILE A 289 -11.44 17.15 2.34
C ILE A 289 -10.38 16.28 1.67
N GLY A 290 -9.29 16.00 2.36
CA GLY A 290 -8.18 15.21 1.82
C GLY A 290 -7.53 14.34 2.88
N GLY A 291 -6.71 13.40 2.41
CA GLY A 291 -5.83 12.59 3.25
C GLY A 291 -4.37 12.95 3.04
N VAL A 292 -3.54 12.63 4.03
CA VAL A 292 -2.08 12.68 3.93
C VAL A 292 -1.51 11.30 4.22
N TYR A 293 -0.46 10.88 3.51
CA TYR A 293 0.22 9.61 3.77
C TYR A 293 1.56 9.77 4.47
N THR A 294 2.12 10.98 4.44
CA THR A 294 3.31 11.37 5.17
C THR A 294 2.98 12.48 6.16
N ALA A 295 3.89 12.72 7.10
CA ALA A 295 3.78 13.86 7.98
C ALA A 295 3.78 15.15 7.13
N THR A 296 2.76 15.99 7.33
CA THR A 296 2.44 17.08 6.40
C THR A 296 2.04 18.34 7.17
N THR A 297 2.75 19.45 6.95
CA THR A 297 2.33 20.77 7.46
C THR A 297 1.13 21.26 6.67
N LEU A 298 0.02 21.48 7.36
CA LEU A 298 -1.19 21.99 6.72
C LEU A 298 -1.14 23.51 6.55
N GLY A 299 -1.86 24.01 5.54
CA GLY A 299 -2.04 25.45 5.35
C GLY A 299 -2.80 26.08 6.53
N THR A 300 -2.59 27.38 6.74
CA THR A 300 -3.31 28.14 7.79
C THR A 300 -4.82 27.99 7.67
N GLY A 301 -5.49 27.68 8.77
CA GLY A 301 -6.96 27.53 8.80
C GLY A 301 -7.46 26.16 8.35
N SER A 302 -6.59 25.18 8.13
CA SER A 302 -6.98 23.79 7.92
C SER A 302 -7.50 23.16 9.22
N TYR A 303 -8.45 22.23 9.12
CA TYR A 303 -9.07 21.53 10.23
C TYR A 303 -8.67 20.05 10.23
N SER A 304 -8.54 19.45 11.40
CA SER A 304 -8.35 18.00 11.58
C SER A 304 -9.18 17.50 12.76
N LEU A 305 -9.44 16.19 12.80
CA LEU A 305 -10.09 15.57 13.94
C LEU A 305 -9.09 15.45 15.10
N ARG A 306 -9.41 16.06 16.24
CA ARG A 306 -8.58 16.05 17.45
C ARG A 306 -8.93 14.85 18.35
N GLU A 307 -8.10 14.58 19.36
CA GLU A 307 -8.24 13.44 20.31
C GLU A 307 -9.62 13.33 20.97
N GLY A 308 -10.38 14.41 21.08
CA GLY A 308 -11.76 14.41 21.62
C GLY A 308 -12.87 14.10 20.61
N GLY A 309 -12.55 13.60 19.41
CA GLY A 309 -13.54 13.31 18.35
C GLY A 309 -14.21 14.56 17.77
N LYS A 310 -13.58 15.74 17.93
CA LYS A 310 -14.06 17.02 17.42
C LYS A 310 -13.08 17.56 16.39
N PHE A 311 -13.58 18.11 15.29
CA PHE A 311 -12.72 18.87 14.40
C PHE A 311 -12.36 20.20 15.02
N GLY A 312 -11.10 20.60 14.87
CA GLY A 312 -10.63 21.92 15.20
C GLY A 312 -9.53 22.34 14.24
N VAL A 313 -9.17 23.62 14.26
CA VAL A 313 -8.04 24.13 13.47
C VAL A 313 -6.80 23.33 13.84
N HIS A 314 -6.08 22.83 12.86
CA HIS A 314 -4.82 22.12 13.09
C HIS A 314 -3.67 23.09 12.92
N GLU A 315 -2.77 23.11 13.89
CA GLU A 315 -1.53 23.87 13.83
C GLU A 315 -0.35 22.89 13.79
N GLY A 316 0.65 23.21 12.98
CA GLY A 316 1.83 22.37 12.80
C GLY A 316 1.59 21.19 11.85
N GLU A 317 2.30 20.11 12.12
CA GLU A 317 2.36 18.95 11.25
C GLU A 317 1.25 17.96 11.57
N LEU A 318 0.53 17.51 10.55
CA LEU A 318 -0.45 16.45 10.65
C LEU A 318 0.28 15.11 10.46
N SER A 319 0.06 14.17 11.37
CA SER A 319 0.67 12.84 11.30
C SER A 319 0.28 12.08 10.02
N PRO A 320 1.08 11.08 9.59
CA PRO A 320 0.75 10.20 8.46
C PRO A 320 -0.64 9.57 8.53
N TYR A 321 -1.23 9.27 7.37
CA TYR A 321 -2.51 8.56 7.18
C TYR A 321 -3.72 9.24 7.85
N ARG A 322 -3.65 10.56 8.04
CA ARG A 322 -4.71 11.37 8.65
C ARG A 322 -5.51 12.13 7.59
N VAL A 323 -6.66 12.64 8.02
CA VAL A 323 -7.58 13.42 7.19
C VAL A 323 -7.59 14.88 7.66
N TYR A 324 -7.63 15.79 6.69
CA TYR A 324 -7.80 17.22 6.90
C TYR A 324 -8.99 17.76 6.12
N LEU A 325 -9.53 18.89 6.58
CA LEU A 325 -10.63 19.64 5.98
C LEU A 325 -10.19 21.10 5.80
N ASN A 326 -10.21 21.60 4.58
CA ASN A 326 -9.95 23.01 4.28
C ASN A 326 -11.28 23.71 3.99
N ILE A 327 -11.43 24.89 4.58
CA ILE A 327 -12.65 25.68 4.47
C ILE A 327 -12.27 27.10 4.10
N GLN A 328 -12.98 27.64 3.13
CA GLN A 328 -12.87 29.03 2.74
C GLN A 328 -14.20 29.72 2.98
N THR A 329 -14.20 30.75 3.83
CA THR A 329 -15.38 31.58 4.08
C THR A 329 -15.62 32.54 2.92
N SER A 330 -16.86 32.95 2.71
CA SER A 330 -17.19 34.01 1.76
C SER A 330 -16.63 35.36 2.24
N GLN A 331 -16.19 36.23 1.32
CA GLN A 331 -15.54 37.52 1.63
C GLN A 331 -16.39 38.48 2.49
N SER A 332 -17.71 38.27 2.53
CA SER A 332 -18.67 39.05 3.30
C SER A 332 -18.96 38.51 4.70
N ALA A 333 -18.39 37.36 5.08
CA ALA A 333 -18.68 36.74 6.38
C ALA A 333 -17.78 37.32 7.49
N PRO A 334 -18.34 37.79 8.63
CA PRO A 334 -17.54 38.16 9.79
C PRO A 334 -16.80 36.93 10.36
N SER A 335 -15.71 37.14 11.10
CA SER A 335 -14.99 36.04 11.76
C SER A 335 -15.92 35.33 12.75
N ARG A 336 -16.33 34.10 12.41
CA ARG A 336 -17.25 33.26 13.19
C ARG A 336 -16.55 31.99 13.63
N ALA A 337 -16.85 31.53 14.84
CA ALA A 337 -16.38 30.24 15.31
C ALA A 337 -17.05 29.11 14.53
N MET A 338 -16.27 28.19 13.94
CA MET A 338 -16.81 27.05 13.19
C MET A 338 -16.83 25.79 14.06
N MET A 339 -17.99 25.13 14.09
CA MET A 339 -18.19 23.85 14.77
C MET A 339 -18.52 22.77 13.74
N PHE A 340 -17.90 21.60 13.86
CA PHE A 340 -18.17 20.46 12.99
C PHE A 340 -18.72 19.29 13.81
N SER A 341 -19.78 18.72 13.29
CA SER A 341 -20.34 17.45 13.72
C SER A 341 -20.23 16.44 12.57
N ILE A 342 -20.33 15.17 12.92
CA ILE A 342 -20.35 14.06 11.97
C ILE A 342 -21.81 13.63 11.78
N GLY A 343 -22.24 13.50 10.53
CA GLY A 343 -23.56 13.01 10.15
C GLY A 343 -23.48 11.53 9.76
N MET A 344 -24.17 10.69 10.52
CA MET A 344 -24.27 9.25 10.24
C MET A 344 -25.34 8.98 9.16
N PRO A 345 -25.14 7.97 8.30
CA PRO A 345 -26.16 7.49 7.38
C PRO A 345 -27.28 6.68 8.07
N ASP A 346 -27.09 6.24 9.32
CA ASP A 346 -28.07 5.50 10.14
C ASP A 346 -28.36 6.13 11.53
N ASP A 347 -29.53 5.83 12.09
CA ASP A 347 -30.04 6.35 13.37
C ASP A 347 -29.26 5.80 14.58
N SER A 348 -28.07 6.34 14.88
CA SER A 348 -27.35 6.02 16.12
C SER A 348 -27.32 7.20 17.10
N SER A 349 -28.01 7.00 18.23
CA SER A 349 -28.10 7.93 19.35
C SER A 349 -26.78 8.01 20.11
N THR A 350 -25.94 9.00 19.80
CA THR A 350 -24.88 9.45 20.72
C THR A 350 -24.79 10.97 20.72
N THR A 351 -24.58 11.54 21.92
CA THR A 351 -24.58 12.98 22.20
C THR A 351 -23.42 13.68 21.48
N GLY A 352 -23.69 14.24 20.30
CA GLY A 352 -22.70 14.94 19.46
C GLY A 352 -22.87 14.69 17.95
N ILE A 353 -23.69 13.71 17.58
CA ILE A 353 -23.99 13.31 16.20
C ILE A 353 -25.37 13.84 15.83
N ARG A 354 -25.52 14.45 14.65
CA ARG A 354 -26.82 14.87 14.12
C ARG A 354 -27.13 14.07 12.87
N ILE A 355 -28.18 13.26 12.96
CA ILE A 355 -28.80 12.59 11.81
C ILE A 355 -29.39 13.68 10.92
N ILE A 356 -29.01 13.68 9.65
CA ILE A 356 -29.65 14.49 8.63
C ILE A 356 -30.32 13.52 7.68
N ASN A 357 -31.59 13.22 7.96
CA ASN A 357 -32.42 12.45 7.05
C ASN A 357 -32.58 13.26 5.75
N MET A 358 -31.81 12.89 4.73
CA MET A 358 -32.01 13.38 3.35
C MET A 358 -33.15 12.64 2.63
N ALA A 359 -33.78 11.68 3.31
CA ALA A 359 -35.05 11.11 2.88
C ALA A 359 -36.19 11.97 3.45
N ASP A 360 -37.00 12.49 2.54
CA ASP A 360 -38.31 13.10 2.73
C ASP A 360 -38.97 12.60 4.03
N GLY A 361 -39.31 13.52 4.93
CA GLY A 361 -39.78 13.19 6.27
C GLY A 361 -41.00 12.26 6.25
N MET A 362 -40.77 10.95 6.44
CA MET A 362 -41.71 9.87 6.79
C MET A 362 -40.90 8.57 6.58
N GLN A 363 -40.61 7.71 7.56
CA GLN A 363 -41.51 7.10 8.53
C GLN A 363 -40.69 6.37 9.61
N THR A 364 -40.77 6.83 10.86
CA THR A 364 -40.68 5.94 12.03
C THR A 364 -41.74 6.38 13.03
N GLY A 365 -42.95 5.89 12.81
CA GLY A 365 -44.10 6.16 13.67
C GLY A 365 -45.29 5.36 13.18
N SER A 366 -45.75 4.43 14.01
CA SER A 366 -46.90 3.57 13.76
C SER A 366 -48.19 4.39 13.70
N SER A 367 -48.53 4.93 12.52
CA SER A 367 -49.89 5.30 12.06
C SER A 367 -49.82 6.12 10.76
N VAL A 368 -49.94 5.42 9.63
CA VAL A 368 -49.98 6.00 8.28
C VAL A 368 -51.26 6.83 8.10
N LYS A 369 -51.15 8.15 7.90
CA LYS A 369 -52.19 8.96 7.21
C LYS A 369 -51.61 9.99 6.24
N SER A 370 -52.01 9.81 4.98
CA SER A 370 -51.97 10.69 3.79
C SER A 370 -50.61 11.10 3.18
N ALA A 371 -50.29 10.47 2.05
CA ALA A 371 -49.25 10.88 1.10
C ALA A 371 -49.54 12.27 0.48
N ALA A 372 -48.62 13.21 0.66
CA ALA A 372 -48.68 14.55 0.06
C ALA A 372 -48.56 14.50 -1.48
N ILE A 373 -49.14 15.50 -2.15
CA ILE A 373 -49.19 15.64 -3.61
C ILE A 373 -48.48 16.95 -3.98
N TYR A 374 -47.65 16.96 -5.03
CA TYR A 374 -46.87 18.11 -5.47
C TYR A 374 -47.08 18.40 -6.97
N THR A 375 -46.91 19.65 -7.38
CA THR A 375 -46.84 20.03 -8.81
C THR A 375 -45.49 19.62 -9.40
N LEU A 376 -45.34 19.71 -10.73
CA LEU A 376 -44.06 19.41 -11.40
C LEU A 376 -42.94 20.40 -11.02
N GLU A 377 -43.33 21.58 -10.53
CA GLU A 377 -42.46 22.65 -10.04
C GLU A 377 -42.14 22.49 -8.53
N GLY A 378 -42.55 21.39 -7.91
CA GLY A 378 -42.23 21.06 -6.52
C GLY A 378 -43.09 21.76 -5.46
N GLN A 379 -44.18 22.43 -5.85
CA GLN A 379 -45.10 23.06 -4.91
C GLN A 379 -46.10 22.05 -4.35
N ARG A 380 -46.32 22.04 -3.03
CA ARG A 380 -47.30 21.15 -2.40
C ARG A 380 -48.72 21.57 -2.75
N VAL A 381 -49.53 20.63 -3.20
CA VAL A 381 -50.96 20.82 -3.48
C VAL A 381 -51.76 20.64 -2.20
N ASN A 382 -52.46 21.69 -1.78
CA ASN A 382 -53.38 21.66 -0.65
C ASN A 382 -54.79 21.33 -1.15
N GLY A 383 -55.35 20.19 -0.72
CA GLY A 383 -56.69 19.73 -1.11
C GLY A 383 -56.69 18.72 -2.26
N THR A 384 -57.86 18.49 -2.86
CA THR A 384 -58.01 17.57 -4.01
C THR A 384 -57.40 18.21 -5.26
N PRO A 385 -56.40 17.58 -5.92
CA PRO A 385 -55.80 18.11 -7.14
C PRO A 385 -56.83 18.21 -8.27
N GLY A 386 -56.78 19.31 -9.05
CA GLY A 386 -57.55 19.47 -10.28
C GLY A 386 -56.98 18.64 -11.44
N LYS A 387 -57.52 18.80 -12.65
CA LYS A 387 -57.00 18.10 -13.83
C LYS A 387 -55.56 18.54 -14.13
N GLY A 388 -54.63 17.59 -14.22
CA GLY A 388 -53.20 17.91 -14.42
C GLY A 388 -52.26 16.76 -14.08
N ILE A 389 -50.95 17.03 -14.17
CA ILE A 389 -49.88 16.08 -13.84
C ILE A 389 -49.26 16.48 -12.50
N TYR A 390 -49.12 15.53 -11.59
CA TYR A 390 -48.65 15.74 -10.23
C TYR A 390 -47.65 14.66 -9.80
N ILE A 391 -46.92 14.91 -8.72
CA ILE A 391 -46.00 13.97 -8.09
C ILE A 391 -46.61 13.52 -6.75
N LYS A 392 -46.73 12.21 -6.54
CA LYS A 392 -47.14 11.60 -5.25
C LYS A 392 -46.26 10.38 -5.01
N ASN A 393 -45.66 10.28 -3.83
CA ASN A 393 -44.69 9.24 -3.47
C ASN A 393 -43.56 9.10 -4.51
N GLY A 394 -43.00 10.23 -4.98
CA GLY A 394 -41.91 10.25 -5.97
C GLY A 394 -42.29 9.79 -7.39
N LYS A 395 -43.57 9.45 -7.65
CA LYS A 395 -44.05 9.04 -8.97
C LYS A 395 -44.99 10.08 -9.58
N LYS A 396 -44.83 10.31 -10.89
CA LYS A 396 -45.77 11.13 -11.67
C LYS A 396 -47.10 10.41 -11.80
N PHE A 397 -48.21 11.10 -11.55
CA PHE A 397 -49.57 10.61 -11.78
C PHE A 397 -50.43 11.72 -12.40
N ILE A 398 -51.44 11.32 -13.16
CA ILE A 398 -52.30 12.22 -13.93
C ILE A 398 -53.71 12.18 -13.36
N VAL A 399 -54.27 13.35 -13.06
CA VAL A 399 -55.68 13.54 -12.71
C VAL A 399 -56.40 13.96 -13.98
N LYS A 400 -57.34 13.14 -14.44
CA LYS A 400 -58.05 13.31 -15.73
C LYS A 400 -59.31 14.15 -15.63
#